data_AF-A0AAW9W834-F1
#
_entry.id   AF-A0AAW9W834-F1
#
_cell.length_a   1.000
_cell.length_b   1.000
_cell.length_c   1.000
_cell.angle_alpha   90.00
_cell.angle_beta   90.00
_cell.angle_gamma   90.00
#
_symmetry.space_group_name_H-M   'P 1'
#
loop_
_entity.id
_entity.type
_entity.pdbx_description
1 polymer ?
#
loop_
_entity_poly.entity_id
_entity_poly.type
_entity_poly.pdbx_seq_one_letter_code
_entity_poly.pdbx_strand_id
1 'polypeptide(L)'
;YTDAVTDFSNKDNYDIMLKSLIVNDDEMVASNRMSFAETKAFISKTSLRYRKPYMKRTEEFAKNFILARTTNQKEYLKDKTGERRFLPIMADSKQQKKHPMEIDPDTIEQIWGEAVTIYRAGADLMFDENTEDELNIYREQFMYRDEVELQVLEYLDMPVPENWQNWSIQ
;
A
#
# COMPACT_ATOMS: atom_id res chain seq x y z
N TYR A 1 4.05 -11.19 13.23
CA TYR A 1 3.17 -11.13 12.06
C TYR A 1 1.76 -11.37 12.56
N THR A 2 0.77 -10.66 12.03
CA THR A 2 -0.64 -10.88 12.37
C THR A 2 -1.52 -10.58 11.18
N ASP A 3 -2.53 -11.41 10.97
CA ASP A 3 -3.64 -11.28 10.00
C ASP A 3 -5.00 -11.14 10.70
N ALA A 4 -5.02 -11.19 12.03
CA ALA A 4 -6.24 -11.13 12.84
C ALA A 4 -6.86 -9.71 12.90
N VAL A 5 -6.21 -8.73 12.29
CA VAL A 5 -6.64 -7.33 12.30
C VAL A 5 -7.75 -7.15 11.27
N THR A 6 -8.96 -6.85 11.75
CA THR A 6 -10.15 -6.69 10.90
C THR A 6 -10.55 -5.23 10.67
N ASP A 7 -9.88 -4.28 11.32
CA ASP A 7 -10.15 -2.84 11.25
C ASP A 7 -9.01 -2.03 11.90
N PHE A 8 -8.80 -0.79 11.46
CA PHE A 8 -7.80 0.15 12.02
C PHE A 8 -8.39 1.22 12.95
N SER A 9 -9.72 1.30 13.08
CA SER A 9 -10.40 2.24 13.98
C SER A 9 -10.53 1.69 15.40
N ASN A 10 -10.72 0.38 15.55
CA ASN A 10 -10.89 -0.28 16.85
C ASN A 10 -9.58 -0.32 17.65
N LYS A 11 -9.58 0.33 18.82
CA LYS A 11 -8.44 0.42 19.72
C LYS A 11 -8.00 -0.93 20.30
N ASP A 12 -8.89 -1.92 20.36
CA ASP A 12 -8.53 -3.26 20.83
C ASP A 12 -7.53 -3.94 19.88
N ASN A 13 -7.62 -3.63 18.57
CA ASN A 13 -6.68 -4.14 17.58
C ASN A 13 -5.28 -3.54 17.72
N TYR A 14 -5.12 -2.38 18.37
CA TYR A 14 -3.81 -1.73 18.52
C TYR A 14 -2.84 -2.55 19.35
N ASP A 15 -3.31 -3.30 20.35
CA ASP A 15 -2.43 -4.16 21.14
C ASP A 15 -1.91 -5.36 20.31
N ILE A 16 -2.75 -5.89 19.42
CA ILE A 16 -2.38 -6.96 18.49
C ILE A 16 -1.35 -6.44 17.47
N MET A 17 -1.59 -5.24 16.93
CA MET A 17 -0.69 -4.61 15.96
C MET A 17 0.68 -4.31 16.56
N LEU A 18 0.74 -3.69 17.75
CA LEU A 18 2.00 -3.29 18.40
C LEU A 18 2.88 -4.49 18.81
N LYS A 19 2.31 -5.68 18.92
CA LYS A 19 3.02 -6.94 19.18
C LYS A 19 3.57 -7.60 17.91
N SER A 20 3.30 -7.04 16.73
CA SER A 20 3.69 -7.59 15.44
C SER A 20 4.58 -6.62 14.66
N LEU A 21 5.54 -7.14 13.88
CA LEU A 21 6.32 -6.31 12.94
C LEU A 21 5.55 -6.03 11.64
N ILE A 22 4.73 -6.98 11.21
CA ILE A 22 3.93 -6.92 9.98
C ILE A 22 2.48 -7.18 10.38
N VAL A 23 1.62 -6.23 10.03
CA VAL A 23 0.17 -6.32 10.15
C VAL A 23 -0.39 -6.50 8.76
N ASN A 24 -1.00 -7.65 8.49
CA ASN A 24 -1.58 -8.00 7.22
C ASN A 24 -3.07 -7.61 7.20
N ASP A 25 -3.46 -6.87 6.17
CA ASP A 25 -4.83 -6.49 5.85
C ASP A 25 -5.24 -7.21 4.57
N ASP A 26 -5.76 -8.43 4.77
CA ASP A 26 -6.10 -9.32 3.67
C ASP A 26 -7.34 -8.84 2.92
N GLU A 27 -7.28 -8.92 1.58
CA GLU A 27 -8.27 -8.35 0.65
C GLU A 27 -8.65 -6.88 0.95
N MET A 28 -7.77 -6.15 1.63
CA MET A 28 -8.03 -4.78 2.09
C MET A 28 -9.28 -4.67 2.99
N VAL A 29 -9.70 -5.74 3.68
CA VAL A 29 -10.93 -5.76 4.48
C VAL A 29 -10.94 -4.69 5.56
N ALA A 30 -9.84 -4.51 6.29
CA ALA A 30 -9.74 -3.51 7.35
C ALA A 30 -9.74 -2.09 6.78
N SER A 31 -8.99 -1.85 5.71
CA SER A 31 -8.91 -0.53 5.06
C SER A 31 -10.20 -0.15 4.31
N ASN A 32 -10.95 -1.11 3.78
CA ASN A 32 -12.22 -0.87 3.08
C ASN A 32 -13.36 -0.46 4.03
N ARG A 33 -13.25 -0.74 5.33
CA ARG A 33 -14.20 -0.27 6.35
C ARG A 33 -14.02 1.20 6.73
N MET A 34 -12.94 1.82 6.28
CA MET A 34 -12.60 3.21 6.57
C MET A 34 -12.53 4.01 5.27
N SER A 35 -12.66 5.33 5.37
CA SER A 35 -12.40 6.17 4.21
C SER A 35 -10.92 6.09 3.81
N PHE A 36 -10.63 6.37 2.54
CA PHE A 36 -9.26 6.37 2.04
C PHE A 36 -8.39 7.44 2.74
N ALA A 37 -8.99 8.59 3.07
CA ALA A 37 -8.34 9.64 3.85
C ALA A 37 -7.97 9.17 5.27
N GLU A 38 -8.85 8.44 5.95
CA GLU A 38 -8.57 7.88 7.28
C GLU A 38 -7.49 6.79 7.22
N THR A 39 -7.49 5.96 6.17
CA THR A 39 -6.44 4.96 5.93
C THR A 39 -5.08 5.65 5.74
N LYS A 40 -5.00 6.68 4.89
CA LYS A 40 -3.78 7.50 4.69
C LYS A 40 -3.31 8.14 5.99
N ALA A 41 -4.25 8.68 6.78
CA ALA A 41 -3.94 9.26 8.08
C ALA A 41 -3.37 8.20 9.04
N PHE A 42 -3.97 7.01 9.10
CA PHE A 42 -3.50 5.91 9.95
C PHE A 42 -2.10 5.42 9.54
N ILE A 43 -1.85 5.23 8.25
CA ILE A 43 -0.52 4.87 7.73
C ILE A 43 0.53 5.92 8.12
N SER A 44 0.15 7.20 8.12
CA SER A 44 1.08 8.31 8.47
C SER A 44 1.34 8.46 9.97
N LYS A 45 0.53 7.84 10.84
CA LYS A 45 0.74 7.95 12.30
C LYS A 45 2.06 7.31 12.70
N THR A 46 2.83 8.02 13.51
CA THR A 46 4.07 7.54 14.15
C THR A 46 3.81 6.97 15.54
N SER A 47 2.65 7.27 16.13
CA SER A 47 2.24 6.75 17.44
C SER A 47 0.73 6.43 17.49
N LEU A 48 0.38 5.51 18.39
CA LEU A 48 -0.97 5.09 18.69
C LEU A 48 -1.30 5.45 20.14
N ARG A 49 -2.32 6.29 20.32
CA ARG A 49 -2.78 6.72 21.65
C ARG A 49 -4.04 5.95 22.04
N TYR A 50 -3.93 5.06 23.03
CA TYR A 50 -5.05 4.27 23.51
C TYR A 50 -4.86 3.80 24.96
N ARG A 51 -5.95 3.31 25.58
CA ARG A 51 -5.92 2.72 26.91
C ARG A 51 -5.95 1.20 26.76
N LYS A 52 -4.89 0.51 27.19
CA LYS A 52 -4.88 -0.96 27.25
C LYS A 52 -5.95 -1.47 28.23
N PRO A 53 -6.50 -2.68 28.04
CA PRO A 53 -7.56 -3.22 28.91
C PRO A 53 -7.24 -3.19 30.41
N TYR A 54 -5.97 -3.36 30.78
CA TYR A 54 -5.50 -3.39 32.17
C TYR A 54 -4.94 -2.05 32.69
N MET A 55 -4.93 -1.00 31.86
CA MET A 55 -4.38 0.31 32.23
C MET A 55 -5.46 1.26 32.75
N LYS A 56 -5.11 2.07 33.75
CA LYS A 56 -6.01 3.09 34.32
C LYS A 56 -6.10 4.36 33.45
N ARG A 57 -5.07 4.65 32.64
CA ARG A 57 -4.96 5.87 31.85
C ARG A 57 -4.65 5.54 30.39
N THR A 58 -5.00 6.47 29.51
CA THR A 58 -4.60 6.42 28.10
C THR A 58 -3.12 6.74 28.01
N GLU A 59 -2.38 5.93 27.27
CA GLU A 59 -0.97 6.11 27.00
C GLU A 59 -0.71 6.19 25.50
N GLU A 60 0.48 6.61 25.14
CA GLU A 60 0.93 6.75 23.76
C GLU A 60 2.06 5.74 23.49
N PHE A 61 1.89 4.96 22.43
CA PHE A 61 2.81 3.89 22.04
C PHE A 61 3.37 4.20 20.66
N ALA A 62 4.68 4.07 20.47
CA ALA A 62 5.29 4.24 19.16
C ALA A 62 4.81 3.16 18.19
N LYS A 63 4.45 3.54 16.96
CA LYS A 63 4.10 2.59 15.91
C LYS A 63 5.39 1.93 15.40
N ASN A 64 5.49 0.62 15.55
CA ASN A 64 6.68 -0.19 15.29
C ASN A 64 6.44 -1.27 14.22
N PHE A 65 5.40 -1.12 13.40
CA PHE A 65 4.97 -2.11 12.42
C PHE A 65 4.70 -1.49 11.06
N ILE A 66 4.82 -2.33 10.03
CA ILE A 66 4.37 -2.03 8.66
C ILE A 66 3.00 -2.65 8.39
N LEU A 67 2.28 -2.06 7.45
CA LEU A 67 1.02 -2.58 6.95
C LEU A 67 1.27 -3.25 5.60
N ALA A 68 0.95 -4.53 5.50
CA ALA A 68 0.91 -5.26 4.24
C ALA A 68 -0.56 -5.39 3.84
N ARG A 69 -0.90 -5.00 2.61
CA ARG A 69 -2.26 -5.10 2.08
C ARG A 69 -2.22 -5.99 0.85
N THR A 70 -3.03 -7.03 0.82
CA THR A 70 -3.15 -7.94 -0.31
C THR A 70 -4.49 -7.72 -0.99
N THR A 71 -4.51 -7.81 -2.32
CA THR A 71 -5.74 -7.76 -3.11
C THR A 71 -5.50 -8.42 -4.45
N ASN A 72 -6.54 -9.06 -4.98
CA ASN A 72 -6.56 -9.59 -6.35
C ASN A 72 -6.94 -8.51 -7.37
N GLN A 73 -7.47 -7.36 -6.92
CA GLN A 73 -7.81 -6.25 -7.80
C GLN A 73 -6.56 -5.41 -8.09
N LYS A 74 -6.31 -5.13 -9.37
CA LYS A 74 -5.17 -4.29 -9.78
C LYS A 74 -5.41 -2.81 -9.48
N GLU A 75 -6.65 -2.36 -9.58
CA GLU A 75 -7.03 -0.95 -9.45
C GLU A 75 -7.66 -0.68 -8.08
N TYR A 76 -6.86 -0.25 -7.13
CA TYR A 76 -7.29 -0.11 -5.72
C TYR A 76 -6.89 1.22 -5.07
N LEU A 77 -6.06 2.03 -5.73
CA LEU A 77 -5.69 3.36 -5.25
C LEU A 77 -6.72 4.39 -5.73
N LYS A 78 -7.52 4.91 -4.80
CA LYS A 78 -8.74 5.70 -5.13
C LYS A 78 -8.53 7.20 -5.28
N ASP A 79 -7.34 7.75 -5.02
CA ASP A 79 -7.13 9.20 -5.01
C ASP A 79 -5.75 9.56 -5.56
N LYS A 80 -5.74 10.50 -6.52
CA LYS A 80 -4.56 10.92 -7.29
C LYS A 80 -3.52 11.65 -6.44
N THR A 81 -3.87 12.12 -5.23
CA THR A 81 -2.99 12.91 -4.37
C THR A 81 -2.55 12.13 -3.12
N GLY A 82 -1.28 11.74 -3.05
CA GLY A 82 -0.67 11.24 -1.81
C GLY A 82 -0.38 9.73 -1.74
N GLU A 83 -0.10 9.12 -2.89
CA GLU A 83 0.20 7.68 -3.02
C GLU A 83 1.63 7.28 -2.63
N ARG A 84 2.51 8.23 -2.29
CA ARG A 84 3.88 7.93 -1.79
C ARG A 84 3.94 7.02 -0.55
N ARG A 85 2.81 6.84 0.14
CA ARG A 85 2.68 5.99 1.34
C ARG A 85 2.33 4.53 0.99
N PHE A 86 2.05 4.26 -0.28
CA PHE A 86 1.79 2.93 -0.81
C PHE A 86 2.95 2.51 -1.72
N LEU A 87 3.50 1.34 -1.42
CA LEU A 87 4.48 0.67 -2.26
C LEU A 87 3.77 -0.51 -2.92
N PRO A 88 3.19 -0.34 -4.13
CA PRO A 88 2.55 -1.43 -4.82
C PRO A 88 3.59 -2.48 -5.22
N ILE A 89 3.26 -3.76 -5.06
CA ILE A 89 4.09 -4.87 -5.53
C ILE A 89 3.17 -5.80 -6.31
N MET A 90 3.40 -5.94 -7.61
CA MET A 90 2.64 -6.86 -8.45
C MET A 90 3.28 -8.25 -8.35
N ALA A 91 2.56 -9.19 -7.76
CA ALA A 91 2.98 -10.59 -7.73
C ALA A 91 2.55 -11.28 -9.03
N ASP A 92 3.52 -11.79 -9.80
CA ASP A 92 3.28 -12.60 -11.01
C ASP A 92 3.73 -14.05 -10.76
N SER A 93 2.76 -14.96 -10.69
CA SER A 93 3.04 -16.39 -10.47
C SER A 93 3.87 -17.00 -11.60
N LYS A 94 3.86 -16.44 -12.82
CA LYS A 94 4.68 -16.93 -13.93
C LYS A 94 6.16 -16.60 -13.75
N GLN A 95 6.49 -15.59 -12.96
CA GLN A 95 7.86 -15.18 -12.66
C GLN A 95 8.40 -15.80 -11.37
N GLN A 96 7.57 -16.59 -10.68
CA GLN A 96 7.93 -17.25 -9.44
C GLN A 96 9.02 -18.32 -9.68
N LYS A 97 10.21 -18.09 -9.13
CA LYS A 97 11.33 -19.05 -9.23
C LYS A 97 11.35 -20.09 -8.10
N LYS A 98 10.84 -19.74 -6.93
CA LYS A 98 10.78 -20.59 -5.73
C LYS A 98 9.44 -20.43 -5.04
N HIS A 99 8.94 -21.52 -4.45
CA HIS A 99 7.73 -21.47 -3.64
C HIS A 99 8.06 -20.93 -2.23
N PRO A 100 7.33 -19.92 -1.70
CA PRO A 100 7.61 -19.33 -0.38
C PRO A 100 7.60 -20.32 0.78
N MET A 101 6.81 -21.40 0.68
CA MET A 101 6.77 -22.45 1.70
C MET A 101 7.87 -23.50 1.55
N GLU A 102 8.66 -23.45 0.49
CA GLU A 102 9.73 -24.41 0.19
C GLU A 102 11.12 -23.76 0.29
N ILE A 103 11.21 -22.58 0.93
CA ILE A 103 12.48 -21.90 1.16
C ILE A 103 13.21 -22.59 2.31
N ASP A 104 14.44 -23.01 2.05
CA ASP A 104 15.31 -23.65 3.02
C ASP A 104 15.67 -22.69 4.19
N PRO A 105 15.74 -23.18 5.44
CA PRO A 105 16.09 -22.36 6.61
C PRO A 105 17.41 -21.57 6.44
N ASP A 106 18.45 -22.15 5.83
CA ASP A 106 19.73 -21.47 5.62
C ASP A 106 19.56 -20.27 4.68
N THR A 107 18.66 -20.39 3.70
CA THR A 107 18.32 -19.26 2.81
C THR A 107 17.61 -18.14 3.57
N ILE A 108 16.73 -18.49 4.52
CA ILE A 108 16.04 -17.49 5.36
C ILE A 108 17.05 -16.76 6.24
N GLU A 109 17.97 -17.49 6.87
CA GLU A 109 19.04 -16.90 7.68
C GLU A 109 19.93 -15.99 6.85
N GLN A 110 20.29 -16.41 5.64
CA GLN A 110 21.08 -15.60 4.71
C GLN A 110 20.39 -14.29 4.35
N ILE A 111 19.08 -14.32 4.01
CA ILE A 111 18.30 -13.11 3.70
C ILE A 111 18.31 -12.13 4.88
N TRP A 112 18.09 -12.62 6.10
CA TRP A 112 18.16 -11.78 7.30
C TRP A 112 19.57 -11.26 7.56
N GLY A 113 20.60 -12.08 7.34
CA GLY A 113 22.01 -11.70 7.45
C GLY A 113 22.36 -10.55 6.51
N GLU A 114 21.93 -10.62 5.25
CA GLU A 114 22.11 -9.56 4.25
C GLU A 114 21.37 -8.28 4.66
N ALA A 115 20.10 -8.39 5.07
CA ALA A 115 19.32 -7.25 5.52
C ALA A 115 19.95 -6.53 6.73
N VAL A 116 20.41 -7.30 7.73
CA VAL A 116 21.10 -6.75 8.92
C VAL A 116 22.44 -6.13 8.54
N THR A 117 23.17 -6.72 7.60
CA THR A 117 24.46 -6.19 7.13
C THR A 117 24.27 -4.83 6.45
N ILE A 118 23.30 -4.73 5.54
CA ILE A 118 22.94 -3.48 4.85
C ILE A 118 22.51 -2.41 5.88
N TYR A 119 21.66 -2.77 6.84
CA TYR A 119 21.23 -1.86 7.89
C TYR A 119 22.41 -1.35 8.74
N ARG A 120 23.30 -2.24 9.18
CA ARG A 120 24.49 -1.88 9.98
C ARG A 120 25.51 -1.06 9.20
N ALA A 121 25.55 -1.20 7.88
CA ALA A 121 26.37 -0.36 7.01
C ALA A 121 25.85 1.08 6.87
N GLY A 122 24.68 1.41 7.45
CA GLY A 122 24.11 2.75 7.43
C GLY A 122 23.33 3.06 6.16
N ALA A 123 22.72 2.06 5.53
CA ALA A 123 21.86 2.27 4.38
C ALA A 123 20.73 3.26 4.68
N ASP A 124 20.47 4.17 3.76
CA ASP A 124 19.29 5.03 3.82
C ASP A 124 18.02 4.17 3.65
N LEU A 125 17.00 4.49 4.43
CA LEU A 125 15.69 3.84 4.37
C LEU A 125 14.71 4.58 3.46
N MET A 126 15.13 5.72 2.90
CA MET A 126 14.42 6.47 1.88
C MET A 126 14.90 6.06 0.49
N PHE A 127 14.00 6.16 -0.48
CA PHE A 127 14.36 6.07 -1.90
C PHE A 127 15.04 7.37 -2.34
N ASP A 128 15.98 7.26 -3.28
CA ASP A 128 16.53 8.42 -3.97
C ASP A 128 15.50 9.03 -4.92
N GLU A 129 15.76 10.25 -5.40
CA GLU A 129 14.83 11.01 -6.25
C GLU A 129 14.45 10.27 -7.54
N ASN A 130 15.42 9.62 -8.20
CA ASN A 130 15.13 8.89 -9.44
C ASN A 130 14.23 7.68 -9.17
N THR A 131 14.51 6.93 -8.09
CA THR A 131 13.68 5.79 -7.70
C THR A 131 12.26 6.23 -7.31
N GLU A 132 12.11 7.37 -6.62
CA GLU A 132 10.78 7.89 -6.26
C GLU A 132 9.98 8.32 -7.51
N ASP A 133 10.64 8.90 -8.53
CA ASP A 133 10.02 9.24 -9.81
C ASP A 133 9.55 7.99 -10.57
N GLU A 134 10.38 6.94 -10.64
CA GLU A 134 9.99 5.66 -11.21
C GLU A 134 8.80 5.03 -10.46
N LEU A 135 8.82 5.09 -9.12
CA LEU A 135 7.72 4.61 -8.28
C LEU A 135 6.43 5.41 -8.51
N ASN A 136 6.51 6.72 -8.75
CA ASN A 136 5.35 7.55 -9.06
C ASN A 136 4.68 7.09 -10.35
N ILE A 137 5.46 6.88 -11.43
CA ILE A 137 4.96 6.36 -12.70
C ILE A 137 4.38 4.95 -12.50
N TYR A 138 5.06 4.10 -11.73
CA TYR A 138 4.61 2.74 -11.49
C TYR A 138 3.27 2.69 -10.71
N ARG A 139 3.07 3.57 -9.73
CA ARG A 139 1.82 3.69 -8.96
C ARG A 139 0.62 4.03 -9.84
N GLU A 140 0.80 4.77 -10.94
CA GLU A 140 -0.29 5.10 -11.87
C GLU A 140 -1.00 3.86 -12.45
N GLN A 141 -0.29 2.72 -12.52
CA GLN A 141 -0.84 1.46 -13.02
C GLN A 141 -1.85 0.78 -12.06
N PHE A 142 -1.91 1.25 -10.82
CA PHE A 142 -2.78 0.71 -9.76
C PHE A 142 -3.89 1.69 -9.33
N MET A 143 -3.94 2.85 -10.00
CA MET A 143 -4.96 3.86 -9.77
C MET A 143 -6.31 3.37 -10.26
N TYR A 144 -7.31 3.47 -9.40
CA TYR A 144 -8.70 3.33 -9.77
C TYR A 144 -9.08 4.45 -10.74
N ARG A 145 -9.59 4.09 -11.90
CA ARG A 145 -10.16 5.02 -12.88
C ARG A 145 -11.68 4.88 -12.82
N ASP A 146 -12.38 5.99 -12.68
CA ASP A 146 -13.84 5.98 -12.75
C ASP A 146 -14.26 5.54 -14.17
N GLU A 147 -15.30 4.70 -14.30
CA GLU A 147 -15.84 4.30 -15.60
C GLU A 147 -16.24 5.52 -16.45
N VAL A 148 -16.76 6.57 -15.82
CA VAL A 148 -17.11 7.82 -16.52
C VAL A 148 -15.86 8.54 -17.01
N GLU A 149 -14.80 8.56 -16.20
CA GLU A 149 -13.52 9.14 -16.59
C GLU A 149 -12.92 8.37 -17.77
N LEU A 150 -13.03 7.04 -17.77
CA LEU A 150 -12.59 6.19 -18.87
C LEU A 150 -13.33 6.52 -20.17
N GLN A 151 -14.67 6.66 -20.12
CA GLN A 151 -15.48 7.02 -21.29
C GLN A 151 -15.12 8.39 -21.84
N VAL A 152 -14.84 9.37 -20.98
CA VAL A 152 -14.41 10.72 -21.40
C VAL A 152 -13.04 10.66 -22.06
N LEU A 153 -12.09 9.91 -21.48
CA LEU A 153 -10.75 9.74 -22.06
C LEU A 153 -10.83 9.02 -23.41
N GLU A 154 -11.61 7.95 -23.51
CA GLU A 154 -11.84 7.25 -24.78
C GLU A 154 -12.42 8.20 -25.83
N TYR A 155 -13.40 9.03 -25.47
CA TYR A 155 -13.95 10.04 -26.39
C TYR A 155 -12.91 11.09 -26.82
N LEU A 156 -12.06 11.55 -25.91
CA LEU A 156 -11.00 12.52 -26.22
C LEU A 156 -9.92 11.94 -27.14
N ASP A 157 -9.62 10.64 -27.00
CA ASP A 157 -8.66 9.92 -27.84
C ASP A 157 -9.27 9.47 -29.18
N MET A 158 -10.59 9.61 -29.39
CA MET A 158 -11.20 9.30 -30.68
C MET A 158 -10.64 10.23 -31.76
N PRO A 159 -10.13 9.67 -32.88
CA PRO A 159 -9.64 10.50 -33.98
C PRO A 159 -10.80 11.36 -34.51
N VAL A 160 -10.55 12.66 -34.64
CA VAL A 160 -11.52 13.56 -35.27
C VAL A 160 -11.76 13.13 -36.72
N PRO A 161 -13.02 13.13 -37.20
CA PRO A 161 -13.32 12.81 -38.59
C PRO A 161 -12.52 13.69 -39.56
N GLU A 162 -12.12 13.15 -40.72
CA GLU A 162 -11.30 13.88 -41.70
C GLU A 162 -11.92 15.21 -42.16
N ASN A 163 -13.26 15.30 -42.12
CA ASN A 163 -14.04 16.47 -42.52
C ASN A 163 -14.51 17.34 -41.35
N TRP A 164 -13.94 17.17 -40.15
CA TRP A 164 -14.29 17.91 -38.93
C TRP A 164 -14.33 19.42 -39.12
N GLN A 165 -13.38 19.98 -39.88
CA GLN A 165 -13.30 21.43 -40.16
C GLN A 165 -14.46 21.97 -41.01
N ASN A 166 -15.21 21.09 -41.68
CA ASN A 166 -16.35 21.46 -42.53
C ASN A 166 -17.69 21.34 -41.80
N TRP A 167 -17.70 20.94 -40.53
CA TRP A 167 -18.92 20.83 -39.75
C TRP A 167 -19.29 22.21 -39.22
N SER A 168 -20.48 22.71 -39.60
CA SER A 168 -21.02 23.95 -39.05
C SER A 168 -21.57 23.69 -37.65
N ILE A 169 -21.21 24.53 -36.69
CA ILE A 169 -21.86 24.57 -35.37
C ILE A 169 -23.30 25.05 -35.60
N GLN A 170 -24.28 24.18 -35.34
CA GLN A 170 -25.70 24.55 -35.31
C GLN A 170 -26.06 25.24 -33.99
#